data_AF-A0A3B9SG08-F1
#
_entry.id   AF-A0A3B9SG08-F1
#
_cell.length_a   1.000
_cell.length_b   1.000
_cell.length_c   1.000
_cell.angle_alpha   90.00
_cell.angle_beta   90.00
_cell.angle_gamma   90.00
#
_symmetry.space_group_name_H-M   'P 1'
#
loop_
_entity.id
_entity.type
_entity.pdbx_description
1 polymer ?
#
loop_
_entity_poly.entity_id
_entity_poly.type
_entity_poly.pdbx_seq_one_letter_code
_entity_poly.pdbx_strand_id
1 'polypeptide(L)'
;MREIVFAKYSNERCERFAIKTLITSEEGKTFVEKYPLSDSANAHVCQILKNKEKIDALYGAIGLKAVNCYPISDKKAVKFDYIEGMTFTEKLENIEKQEGFYQSFKMLESFKERLISLSEEEFLQTENFCRVFGEPRLPSGLHAANFCCFDLAFDNIIEGKDGKEYIIDYEWCFDFPVPIEYIFYRALKIYVVMGARVELIQKDIYGFLGFDKKLCEKFDEMETAFQSYVRGEVTSLRDLYESFEKNNYNISDILTQHDNEPYAQIYFDRGGDYSEEDSFKYPAKSGVELTVDITNDIKALRLDPLNESCAVAFERICMYGTKGAYTPQYITNGFDINGVLYFAEEDPMIIFNEIEEGTYKFYVKYSIYSIDNSRVDDIFKIYRKANELQAQKNELEMRLNSLNGEMTELRARFETSDKLANDRETVIEQMQQHIQNLTGIFENRQQQLENEKAELVNTLNEKEEYIKSIENSKAWKLITKARELTGK
;
A
#
# COMPACT_ATOMS: atom_id res chain seq x y z
N MET A 1 28.02 -3.83 13.27
CA MET A 1 27.94 -2.36 13.22
C MET A 1 26.47 -2.00 13.29
N ARG A 2 26.09 -1.09 14.20
CA ARG A 2 24.70 -0.68 14.37
C ARG A 2 24.36 0.41 13.35
N GLU A 3 23.30 0.21 12.60
CA GLU A 3 22.79 1.15 11.60
C GLU A 3 21.39 1.63 11.98
N ILE A 4 21.10 2.92 11.78
CA ILE A 4 19.76 3.48 11.95
C ILE A 4 19.13 3.55 10.57
N VAL A 5 18.09 2.76 10.36
CA VAL A 5 17.37 2.66 9.08
C VAL A 5 16.29 3.74 8.99
N PHE A 6 15.65 4.06 10.12
CA PHE A 6 14.55 5.02 10.18
C PHE A 6 14.50 5.70 11.54
N ALA A 7 14.05 6.96 11.56
CA ALA A 7 13.81 7.72 12.77
C ALA A 7 12.52 8.55 12.64
N LYS A 8 11.65 8.48 13.65
CA LYS A 8 10.44 9.30 13.77
C LYS A 8 10.36 9.93 15.15
N TYR A 9 9.95 11.18 15.18
CA TYR A 9 9.73 11.94 16.41
C TYR A 9 8.25 12.25 16.54
N SER A 10 7.68 12.08 17.75
CA SER A 10 6.30 12.45 18.07
C SER A 10 6.25 13.73 18.91
N ASN A 11 6.99 14.75 18.48
CA ASN A 11 7.13 16.05 19.15
C ASN A 11 5.88 16.95 19.04
N GLU A 12 4.86 16.54 18.29
CA GLU A 12 3.54 17.20 18.25
C GLU A 12 2.66 16.85 19.46
N ARG A 13 3.11 15.92 20.30
CA ARG A 13 2.43 15.54 21.56
C ARG A 13 2.95 16.38 22.71
N CYS A 14 2.17 16.47 23.80
CA CYS A 14 2.69 17.11 25.01
C CYS A 14 3.94 16.40 25.51
N GLU A 15 4.78 17.15 26.23
CA GLU A 15 6.14 16.73 26.60
C GLU A 15 6.18 15.34 27.26
N ARG A 16 5.20 15.03 28.12
CA ARG A 16 5.08 13.72 28.81
C ARG A 16 4.77 12.52 27.91
N PHE A 17 4.41 12.75 26.65
CA PHE A 17 4.10 11.71 25.66
C PHE A 17 5.01 11.76 24.42
N ALA A 18 5.96 12.69 24.40
CA ALA A 18 6.86 12.89 23.27
C ALA A 18 7.98 11.83 23.28
N ILE A 19 8.05 11.04 22.21
CA ILE A 19 9.02 9.96 22.07
C ILE A 19 9.75 10.04 20.72
N LYS A 20 10.91 9.38 20.66
CA LYS A 20 11.66 9.10 19.45
C LYS A 20 11.63 7.61 19.18
N THR A 21 11.11 7.22 18.02
CA THR A 21 11.12 5.84 17.54
C THR A 21 12.21 5.67 16.50
N LEU A 22 13.07 4.68 16.67
CA LEU A 22 14.14 4.32 15.74
C LEU A 22 13.91 2.89 15.24
N ILE A 23 14.13 2.66 13.95
CA ILE A 23 14.33 1.30 13.43
C ILE A 23 15.83 1.12 13.23
N THR A 24 16.40 0.11 13.88
CA THR A 24 17.84 -0.14 13.88
C THR A 24 18.15 -1.53 13.37
N SER A 25 19.23 -1.66 12.60
CA SER A 25 19.78 -2.95 12.17
C SER A 25 21.11 -3.21 12.88
N GLU A 26 21.22 -4.36 13.54
CA GLU A 26 22.44 -4.81 14.19
C GLU A 26 22.66 -6.30 13.88
N GLU A 27 23.81 -6.63 13.27
CA GLU A 27 24.18 -8.01 12.92
C GLU A 27 23.13 -8.73 12.05
N GLY A 28 22.46 -8.00 11.16
CA GLY A 28 21.42 -8.53 10.28
C GLY A 28 20.05 -8.73 10.96
N LYS A 29 19.90 -8.31 12.22
CA LYS A 29 18.61 -8.28 12.93
C LYS A 29 18.08 -6.85 13.04
N THR A 30 16.82 -6.68 12.72
CA THR A 30 16.11 -5.40 12.83
C THR A 30 15.40 -5.32 14.18
N PHE A 31 15.42 -4.14 14.79
CA PHE A 31 14.73 -3.83 16.04
C PHE A 31 14.03 -2.48 15.94
N VAL A 32 12.98 -2.30 16.73
CA VAL A 32 12.35 -0.99 16.92
C VAL A 32 12.66 -0.49 18.32
N GLU A 33 13.20 0.70 18.46
CA GLU A 33 13.57 1.30 19.75
C GLU A 33 12.76 2.56 20.01
N LYS A 34 12.13 2.67 21.18
CA LYS A 34 11.37 3.84 21.63
C LYS A 34 12.11 4.52 22.78
N TYR A 35 12.47 5.79 22.60
CA TYR A 35 13.17 6.63 23.57
C TYR A 35 12.27 7.78 24.04
N PRO A 36 12.27 8.11 25.34
CA PRO A 36 11.63 9.34 25.81
C PRO A 36 12.42 10.55 25.29
N LEU A 37 11.72 11.62 24.88
CA LEU A 37 12.37 12.87 24.47
C LEU A 37 12.71 13.80 25.65
N SER A 38 12.09 13.55 26.80
CA SER A 38 12.24 14.35 28.02
C SER A 38 12.18 13.45 29.25
N ASP A 39 12.54 14.00 30.42
CA ASP A 39 12.38 13.27 31.67
C ASP A 39 10.91 13.01 32.02
N SER A 40 10.01 13.91 31.60
CA SER A 40 8.57 13.77 31.80
C SER A 40 7.97 12.60 30.99
N ALA A 41 8.56 12.25 29.83
CA ALA A 41 8.15 11.11 29.00
C ALA A 41 8.64 9.75 29.48
N ASN A 42 9.53 9.70 30.47
CA ASN A 42 10.09 8.43 30.98
C ASN A 42 9.01 7.47 31.48
N ALA A 43 8.00 7.99 32.21
CA ALA A 43 6.93 7.16 32.76
C ALA A 43 6.12 6.50 31.64
N HIS A 44 5.85 7.23 30.56
CA HIS A 44 5.12 6.75 29.39
C HIS A 44 5.86 5.60 28.70
N VAL A 45 7.17 5.77 28.44
CA VAL A 45 7.99 4.72 27.80
C VAL A 45 8.18 3.49 28.70
N CYS A 46 8.41 3.69 30.01
CA CYS A 46 8.54 2.58 30.95
C CYS A 46 7.25 1.77 31.11
N GLN A 47 6.08 2.39 30.92
CA GLN A 47 4.79 1.72 31.04
C GLN A 47 4.58 0.67 29.95
N ILE A 48 5.16 0.85 28.77
CA ILE A 48 5.15 -0.12 27.66
C ILE A 48 5.59 -1.52 28.11
N LEU A 49 6.65 -1.60 28.93
CA LEU A 49 7.16 -2.89 29.42
C LEU A 49 6.12 -3.65 30.25
N LYS A 50 5.29 -2.92 31.01
CA LYS A 50 4.21 -3.50 31.83
C LYS A 50 2.98 -3.85 30.99
N ASN A 51 2.73 -3.11 29.91
CA ASN A 51 1.57 -3.33 29.04
C ASN A 51 1.66 -4.68 28.32
N LYS A 52 2.87 -5.16 27.99
CA LYS A 52 3.07 -6.46 27.32
C LYS A 52 2.35 -7.60 28.03
N GLU A 53 2.57 -7.77 29.34
CA GLU A 53 1.99 -8.86 30.11
C GLU A 53 0.46 -8.79 30.16
N LYS A 54 -0.09 -7.58 30.28
CA LYS A 54 -1.53 -7.33 30.27
C LYS A 54 -2.16 -7.63 28.92
N ILE A 55 -1.46 -7.28 27.83
CA ILE A 55 -1.92 -7.60 26.47
C ILE A 55 -1.92 -9.11 26.25
N ASP A 56 -0.82 -9.79 26.58
CA ASP A 56 -0.73 -11.24 26.43
C ASP A 56 -1.79 -11.97 27.25
N ALA A 57 -2.16 -11.45 28.43
CA ALA A 57 -3.21 -12.02 29.27
C ALA A 57 -4.63 -11.80 28.71
N LEU A 58 -4.97 -10.58 28.29
CA LEU A 58 -6.31 -10.26 27.81
C LEU A 58 -6.50 -10.64 26.34
N TYR A 59 -5.72 -10.03 25.46
CA TYR A 59 -5.84 -10.21 24.01
C TYR A 59 -5.36 -11.58 23.52
N GLY A 60 -4.55 -12.27 24.34
CA GLY A 60 -4.18 -13.67 24.11
C GLY A 60 -5.39 -14.61 24.02
N ALA A 61 -6.49 -14.30 24.71
CA ALA A 61 -7.73 -15.07 24.65
C ALA A 61 -8.37 -15.08 23.24
N ILE A 62 -8.09 -14.07 22.43
CA ILE A 62 -8.61 -13.95 21.06
C ILE A 62 -7.53 -14.18 19.98
N GLY A 63 -6.38 -14.71 20.38
CA GLY A 63 -5.29 -15.08 19.47
C GLY A 63 -4.32 -13.95 19.11
N LEU A 64 -4.43 -12.78 19.73
CA LEU A 64 -3.47 -11.68 19.54
C LEU A 64 -2.38 -11.73 20.60
N LYS A 65 -1.13 -11.47 20.22
CA LYS A 65 0.02 -11.45 21.16
C LYS A 65 0.74 -10.12 21.11
N ALA A 66 1.26 -9.65 22.24
CA ALA A 66 2.19 -8.54 22.22
C ALA A 66 3.52 -9.00 21.60
N VAL A 67 4.08 -8.21 20.68
CA VAL A 67 5.48 -8.40 20.30
C VAL A 67 6.36 -8.27 21.56
N ASN A 68 7.47 -9.01 21.63
CA ASN A 68 8.36 -8.88 22.78
C ASN A 68 9.03 -7.51 22.81
N CYS A 69 9.14 -6.96 24.02
CA CYS A 69 9.91 -5.76 24.28
C CYS A 69 10.84 -5.96 25.49
N TYR A 70 11.93 -5.20 25.50
CA TYR A 70 13.03 -5.29 26.45
C TYR A 70 13.51 -3.90 26.84
N PRO A 71 13.90 -3.66 28.10
CA PRO A 71 14.54 -2.41 28.46
C PRO A 71 15.90 -2.28 27.77
N ILE A 72 16.23 -1.08 27.31
CA ILE A 72 17.59 -0.73 26.89
C ILE A 72 18.33 -0.20 28.12
N SER A 73 19.32 -0.97 28.59
CA SER A 73 20.16 -0.59 29.72
C SER A 73 20.66 0.86 29.60
N ASP A 74 20.62 1.58 30.71
CA ASP A 74 21.12 2.96 30.88
C ASP A 74 20.38 4.08 30.13
N LYS A 75 19.29 3.79 29.38
CA LYS A 75 18.63 4.81 28.52
C LYS A 75 17.14 5.05 28.76
N LYS A 76 16.54 4.47 29.82
CA LYS A 76 15.09 4.53 30.12
C LYS A 76 14.23 4.34 28.85
N ALA A 77 14.67 3.43 27.98
CA ALA A 77 14.12 3.22 26.64
C ALA A 77 13.73 1.75 26.48
N VAL A 78 12.90 1.47 25.49
CA VAL A 78 12.39 0.13 25.22
C VAL A 78 12.75 -0.29 23.80
N LYS A 79 13.19 -1.53 23.65
CA LYS A 79 13.50 -2.17 22.36
C LYS A 79 12.52 -3.30 22.12
N PHE A 80 11.98 -3.37 20.91
CA PHE A 80 11.05 -4.37 20.43
C PHE A 80 11.71 -5.27 19.40
N ASP A 81 11.31 -6.54 19.37
CA ASP A 81 11.58 -7.40 18.23
C ASP A 81 10.86 -6.85 16.98
N TYR A 82 11.52 -6.89 15.82
CA TYR A 82 10.88 -6.54 14.56
C TYR A 82 10.13 -7.75 14.01
N ILE A 83 8.82 -7.59 13.74
CA ILE A 83 7.98 -8.64 13.16
C ILE A 83 7.92 -8.43 11.64
N GLU A 84 8.44 -9.42 10.90
CA GLU A 84 8.21 -9.52 9.46
C GLU A 84 6.92 -10.31 9.21
N GLY A 85 6.02 -9.74 8.42
CA GLY A 85 4.72 -10.34 8.16
C GLY A 85 3.80 -9.43 7.36
N MET A 86 2.54 -9.83 7.29
CA MET A 86 1.48 -9.05 6.63
C MET A 86 0.65 -8.35 7.70
N THR A 87 0.46 -7.04 7.55
CA THR A 87 -0.43 -6.25 8.40
C THR A 87 -1.88 -6.66 8.20
N PHE A 88 -2.74 -6.41 9.19
CA PHE A 88 -4.17 -6.67 9.07
C PHE A 88 -4.80 -5.81 7.96
N THR A 89 -4.30 -4.59 7.74
CA THR A 89 -4.64 -3.74 6.58
C THR A 89 -4.36 -4.46 5.26
N GLU A 90 -3.15 -4.97 5.06
CA GLU A 90 -2.77 -5.69 3.83
C GLU A 90 -3.61 -6.96 3.64
N LYS A 91 -3.96 -7.67 4.71
CA LYS A 91 -4.87 -8.82 4.64
C LYS A 91 -6.25 -8.40 4.12
N LEU A 92 -6.83 -7.33 4.67
CA LEU A 92 -8.13 -6.81 4.22
C LEU A 92 -8.09 -6.42 2.75
N GLU A 93 -7.04 -5.73 2.32
CA GLU A 93 -6.86 -5.34 0.92
C GLU A 93 -6.68 -6.53 -0.02
N ASN A 94 -5.95 -7.56 0.40
CA ASN A 94 -5.75 -8.75 -0.41
C ASN A 94 -7.06 -9.53 -0.58
N ILE A 95 -7.84 -9.70 0.48
CA ILE A 95 -9.17 -10.33 0.42
C ILE A 95 -10.11 -9.49 -0.45
N GLU A 96 -10.08 -8.17 -0.33
CA GLU A 96 -10.90 -7.30 -1.17
C GLU A 96 -10.54 -7.45 -2.66
N LYS A 97 -9.25 -7.50 -2.99
CA LYS A 97 -8.78 -7.70 -4.38
C LYS A 97 -9.15 -9.07 -4.94
N GLN A 98 -9.14 -10.12 -4.11
CA GLN A 98 -9.36 -11.50 -4.55
C GLN A 98 -10.84 -11.91 -4.53
N GLU A 99 -11.59 -11.45 -3.52
CA GLU A 99 -12.95 -11.93 -3.20
C GLU A 99 -13.98 -10.80 -3.09
N GLY A 100 -13.55 -9.54 -3.12
CA GLY A 100 -14.40 -8.35 -3.08
C GLY A 100 -14.67 -7.80 -1.68
N PHE A 101 -15.26 -6.59 -1.65
CA PHE A 101 -15.53 -5.83 -0.42
C PHE A 101 -16.31 -6.60 0.65
N TYR A 102 -17.30 -7.42 0.25
CA TYR A 102 -18.14 -8.14 1.21
C TYR A 102 -17.34 -9.09 2.10
N GLN A 103 -16.31 -9.76 1.57
CA GLN A 103 -15.47 -10.65 2.38
C GLN A 103 -14.55 -9.89 3.33
N SER A 104 -14.03 -8.74 2.88
CA SER A 104 -13.29 -7.85 3.80
C SER A 104 -14.17 -7.36 4.95
N PHE A 105 -15.46 -7.10 4.70
CA PHE A 105 -16.41 -6.68 5.73
C PHE A 105 -16.72 -7.81 6.70
N LYS A 106 -16.85 -9.04 6.21
CA LYS A 106 -16.99 -10.23 7.06
C LYS A 106 -15.77 -10.46 7.96
N MET A 107 -14.56 -10.21 7.46
CA MET A 107 -13.35 -10.29 8.27
C MET A 107 -13.33 -9.21 9.37
N LEU A 108 -13.76 -7.98 9.05
CA LEU A 108 -13.90 -6.90 10.03
C LEU A 108 -14.97 -7.22 11.09
N GLU A 109 -16.12 -7.76 10.68
CA GLU A 109 -17.18 -8.21 11.58
C GLU A 109 -16.65 -9.28 12.54
N SER A 110 -15.96 -10.31 12.02
CA SER A 110 -15.34 -11.35 12.85
C SER A 110 -14.29 -10.78 13.81
N PHE A 111 -13.49 -9.79 13.38
CA PHE A 111 -12.54 -9.13 14.26
C PHE A 111 -13.23 -8.32 15.38
N LYS A 112 -14.32 -7.61 15.05
CA LYS A 112 -15.14 -6.91 16.03
C LYS A 112 -15.71 -7.87 17.06
N GLU A 113 -16.27 -9.00 16.62
CA GLU A 113 -16.83 -10.03 17.50
C GLU A 113 -15.76 -10.64 18.43
N ARG A 114 -14.55 -10.91 17.90
CA ARG A 114 -13.41 -11.32 18.73
C ARG A 114 -13.13 -10.29 19.82
N LEU A 115 -13.03 -9.01 19.48
CA LEU A 115 -12.81 -7.96 20.48
C LEU A 115 -13.93 -7.89 21.52
N ILE A 116 -15.19 -7.94 21.10
CA ILE A 116 -16.36 -7.92 22.02
C ILE A 116 -16.32 -9.11 22.98
N SER A 117 -15.84 -10.27 22.56
CA SER A 117 -15.73 -11.46 23.42
C SER A 117 -14.73 -11.30 24.59
N LEU A 118 -13.90 -10.26 24.58
CA LEU A 118 -13.03 -9.89 25.70
C LEU A 118 -13.77 -9.15 26.83
N SER A 119 -15.00 -8.71 26.58
CA SER A 119 -15.79 -7.95 27.56
C SER A 119 -16.16 -8.82 28.74
N GLU A 120 -15.91 -8.33 29.95
CA GLU A 120 -16.37 -8.96 31.19
C GLU A 120 -17.64 -8.30 31.72
N GLU A 121 -17.86 -7.03 31.36
CA GLU A 121 -18.95 -6.21 31.88
C GLU A 121 -19.40 -5.14 30.87
N GLU A 122 -20.54 -4.50 31.16
CA GLU A 122 -20.98 -3.32 30.42
C GLU A 122 -20.13 -2.10 30.79
N PHE A 123 -19.91 -1.21 29.81
CA PHE A 123 -19.14 0.00 29.99
C PHE A 123 -19.80 0.93 31.02
N LEU A 124 -19.02 1.30 32.03
CA LEU A 124 -19.35 2.34 32.99
C LEU A 124 -18.35 3.48 32.90
N GLN A 125 -18.87 4.70 32.77
CA GLN A 125 -18.06 5.90 32.70
C GLN A 125 -17.39 6.16 34.05
N THR A 126 -16.05 6.20 34.06
CA THR A 126 -15.23 6.47 35.25
C THR A 126 -14.58 7.85 35.18
N GLU A 127 -14.12 8.38 36.30
CA GLU A 127 -13.41 9.66 36.33
C GLU A 127 -12.13 9.62 35.46
N ASN A 128 -11.40 8.50 35.47
CA ASN A 128 -10.20 8.34 34.64
C ASN A 128 -10.54 8.32 33.15
N PHE A 129 -11.64 7.66 32.77
CA PHE A 129 -12.17 7.74 31.42
C PHE A 129 -12.49 9.19 31.03
N CYS A 130 -13.21 9.93 31.88
CA CYS A 130 -13.60 11.31 31.60
C CYS A 130 -12.40 12.23 31.37
N ARG A 131 -11.32 12.03 32.12
CA ARG A 131 -10.08 12.82 31.99
C ARG A 131 -9.40 12.64 30.62
N VAL A 132 -9.57 11.49 29.98
CA VAL A 132 -8.90 11.16 28.71
C VAL A 132 -9.82 11.36 27.51
N PHE A 133 -11.07 10.92 27.62
CA PHE A 133 -12.03 10.86 26.51
C PHE A 133 -13.20 11.85 26.65
N GLY A 134 -13.17 12.72 27.66
CA GLY A 134 -14.23 13.69 27.93
C GLY A 134 -15.48 13.05 28.53
N GLU A 135 -16.60 13.79 28.52
CA GLU A 135 -17.89 13.33 29.08
C GLU A 135 -18.96 13.10 28.00
N PRO A 136 -18.75 12.18 27.05
CA PRO A 136 -19.71 11.89 26.01
C PRO A 136 -20.97 11.24 26.58
N ARG A 137 -22.14 11.57 26.02
CA ARG A 137 -23.38 10.85 26.34
C ARG A 137 -23.49 9.59 25.51
N LEU A 138 -22.95 8.49 26.04
CA LEU A 138 -22.96 7.17 25.39
C LEU A 138 -24.23 6.37 25.69
N PRO A 139 -24.68 5.51 24.77
CA PRO A 139 -25.77 4.57 25.04
C PRO A 139 -25.34 3.50 26.06
N SER A 140 -26.33 2.92 26.76
CA SER A 140 -26.13 1.74 27.62
C SER A 140 -25.88 0.48 26.78
N GLY A 141 -25.24 -0.53 27.38
CA GLY A 141 -25.00 -1.83 26.75
C GLY A 141 -23.76 -1.91 25.84
N LEU A 142 -22.88 -0.90 25.89
CA LEU A 142 -21.54 -1.00 25.28
C LEU A 142 -20.66 -1.93 26.10
N HIS A 143 -19.74 -2.62 25.44
CA HIS A 143 -18.87 -3.62 26.05
C HIS A 143 -17.60 -2.97 26.59
N ALA A 144 -17.08 -3.43 27.72
CA ALA A 144 -15.82 -2.94 28.27
C ALA A 144 -14.99 -4.03 28.94
N ALA A 145 -13.68 -3.79 28.93
CA ALA A 145 -12.71 -4.50 29.75
C ALA A 145 -11.93 -3.51 30.61
N ASN A 146 -11.54 -3.92 31.82
CA ASN A 146 -10.80 -3.08 32.77
C ASN A 146 -9.36 -2.76 32.33
N PHE A 147 -8.89 -3.39 31.26
CA PHE A 147 -7.67 -3.06 30.55
C PHE A 147 -7.96 -2.99 29.06
N CYS A 148 -7.40 -1.99 28.37
CA CYS A 148 -7.49 -1.94 26.92
C CYS A 148 -6.21 -1.38 26.28
N CYS A 149 -5.90 -1.86 25.08
CA CYS A 149 -4.94 -1.28 24.16
C CYS A 149 -5.69 -0.41 23.14
N PHE A 150 -5.34 0.87 23.09
CA PHE A 150 -5.94 1.85 22.21
C PHE A 150 -5.21 1.97 20.85
N ASP A 151 -4.04 1.33 20.73
CA ASP A 151 -3.19 1.31 19.54
C ASP A 151 -3.49 0.16 18.56
N LEU A 152 -4.69 -0.44 18.63
CA LEU A 152 -5.11 -1.53 17.74
C LEU A 152 -5.50 -1.08 16.32
N ALA A 153 -4.81 -0.06 15.79
CA ALA A 153 -4.89 0.25 14.37
C ALA A 153 -4.50 -1.00 13.55
N PHE A 154 -5.17 -1.24 12.42
CA PHE A 154 -4.96 -2.46 11.65
C PHE A 154 -3.51 -2.62 11.13
N ASP A 155 -2.79 -1.52 10.90
CA ASP A 155 -1.36 -1.54 10.57
C ASP A 155 -0.47 -1.98 11.73
N ASN A 156 -0.94 -1.86 12.97
CA ASN A 156 -0.22 -2.27 14.17
C ASN A 156 -0.48 -3.74 14.54
N ILE A 157 -1.23 -4.47 13.72
CA ILE A 157 -1.48 -5.90 13.89
C ILE A 157 -0.84 -6.64 12.71
N ILE A 158 0.19 -7.44 12.97
CA ILE A 158 0.96 -8.14 11.93
C ILE A 158 0.83 -9.65 12.14
N GLU A 159 0.44 -10.37 11.09
CA GLU A 159 0.58 -11.82 11.05
C GLU A 159 2.04 -12.17 10.70
N GLY A 160 2.75 -12.71 11.68
CA GLY A 160 4.12 -13.17 11.51
C GLY A 160 4.20 -14.44 10.66
N LYS A 161 5.41 -14.77 10.20
CA LYS A 161 5.70 -16.00 9.44
C LYS A 161 5.32 -17.30 10.15
N ASP A 162 5.12 -17.27 11.46
CA ASP A 162 4.67 -18.41 12.26
C ASP A 162 3.14 -18.54 12.34
N GLY A 163 2.41 -17.70 11.59
CA GLY A 163 0.94 -17.69 11.51
C GLY A 163 0.25 -17.07 12.73
N LYS A 164 0.98 -16.40 13.62
CA LYS A 164 0.40 -15.71 14.78
C LYS A 164 0.23 -14.23 14.51
N GLU A 165 -0.81 -13.63 15.10
CA GLU A 165 -1.09 -12.21 15.02
C GLU A 165 -0.43 -11.46 16.19
N TYR A 166 0.40 -10.46 15.87
CA TYR A 166 1.18 -9.68 16.81
C TYR A 166 0.72 -8.22 16.83
N ILE A 167 0.43 -7.71 18.02
CA ILE A 167 0.28 -6.28 18.28
C ILE A 167 1.69 -5.70 18.43
N ILE A 168 2.10 -4.89 17.45
CA ILE A 168 3.47 -4.33 17.38
C ILE A 168 3.61 -2.97 18.08
N ASP A 169 2.49 -2.29 18.35
CA ASP A 169 2.47 -1.06 19.12
C ASP A 169 1.43 -1.13 20.24
N TYR A 170 1.87 -0.82 21.45
CA TYR A 170 1.07 -0.85 22.67
C TYR A 170 1.49 0.27 23.63
N GLU A 171 1.69 1.44 23.05
CA GLU A 171 2.08 2.65 23.76
C GLU A 171 0.89 3.24 24.54
N TRP A 172 -0.29 3.21 23.95
CA TRP A 172 -1.52 3.68 24.56
C TRP A 172 -2.31 2.49 25.11
N CYS A 173 -2.08 2.17 26.38
CA CYS A 173 -2.94 1.25 27.12
C CYS A 173 -3.48 1.91 28.39
N PHE A 174 -4.71 1.56 28.73
CA PHE A 174 -5.42 2.13 29.87
C PHE A 174 -5.89 1.04 30.83
N ASP A 175 -5.68 1.28 32.12
CA ASP A 175 -6.13 0.43 33.24
C ASP A 175 -7.48 0.91 33.79
N PHE A 176 -8.40 1.25 32.90
CA PHE A 176 -9.78 1.63 33.20
C PHE A 176 -10.67 1.27 32.02
N PRO A 177 -11.99 1.07 32.25
CA PRO A 177 -12.91 0.66 31.19
C PRO A 177 -13.00 1.70 30.08
N VAL A 178 -12.95 1.23 28.83
CA VAL A 178 -13.18 1.98 27.60
C VAL A 178 -14.10 1.13 26.72
N PRO A 179 -15.08 1.71 26.00
CA PRO A 179 -15.95 0.93 25.13
C PRO A 179 -15.14 0.18 24.07
N ILE A 180 -15.32 -1.13 23.97
CA ILE A 180 -14.64 -1.97 22.98
C ILE A 180 -15.08 -1.58 21.56
N GLU A 181 -16.35 -1.20 21.40
CA GLU A 181 -16.90 -0.65 20.16
C GLU A 181 -16.15 0.61 19.72
N TYR A 182 -15.74 1.45 20.66
CA TYR A 182 -14.96 2.64 20.35
C TYR A 182 -13.54 2.30 19.88
N ILE A 183 -12.90 1.33 20.52
CA ILE A 183 -11.56 0.85 20.12
C ILE A 183 -11.60 0.32 18.68
N PHE A 184 -12.59 -0.52 18.37
CA PHE A 184 -12.78 -1.03 17.01
C PHE A 184 -13.14 0.09 16.02
N TYR A 185 -14.06 0.98 16.39
CA TYR A 185 -14.45 2.12 15.57
C TYR A 185 -13.24 3.00 15.21
N ARG A 186 -12.35 3.26 16.17
CA ARG A 186 -11.12 4.02 15.93
C ARG A 186 -10.21 3.34 14.93
N ALA A 187 -9.96 2.03 15.09
CA ALA A 187 -9.15 1.27 14.14
C ALA A 187 -9.76 1.30 12.74
N LEU A 188 -11.08 1.13 12.64
CA LEU A 188 -11.84 1.24 11.39
C LEU A 188 -11.74 2.64 10.77
N LYS A 189 -11.89 3.70 11.57
CA LYS A 189 -11.81 5.09 11.10
C LYS A 189 -10.41 5.42 10.59
N ILE A 190 -9.36 4.94 11.25
CA ILE A 190 -7.97 5.08 10.77
C ILE A 190 -7.84 4.39 9.40
N TYR A 191 -8.26 3.13 9.29
CA TYR A 191 -8.22 2.38 8.04
C TYR A 191 -8.98 3.06 6.89
N VAL A 192 -10.19 3.56 7.16
CA VAL A 192 -11.03 4.20 6.13
C VAL A 192 -10.54 5.60 5.77
N VAL A 193 -10.28 6.46 6.76
CA VAL A 193 -9.98 7.88 6.55
C VAL A 193 -8.51 8.08 6.18
N MET A 194 -7.58 7.52 6.95
CA MET A 194 -6.15 7.67 6.66
C MET A 194 -5.73 6.83 5.45
N GLY A 195 -6.42 5.72 5.19
CA GLY A 195 -6.27 4.94 3.95
C GLY A 195 -6.96 5.54 2.72
N ALA A 196 -7.63 6.69 2.85
CA ALA A 196 -8.38 7.37 1.78
C ALA A 196 -9.42 6.48 1.06
N ARG A 197 -10.05 5.55 1.79
CA ARG A 197 -10.98 4.54 1.26
C ARG A 197 -12.42 5.04 1.22
N VAL A 198 -12.66 6.15 0.51
CA VAL A 198 -13.98 6.82 0.41
C VAL A 198 -15.07 5.87 -0.12
N GLU A 199 -14.71 4.95 -1.00
CA GLU A 199 -15.60 3.90 -1.53
C GLU A 199 -16.23 3.01 -0.44
N LEU A 200 -15.55 2.80 0.69
CA LEU A 200 -16.08 2.03 1.82
C LEU A 200 -17.17 2.80 2.56
N ILE A 201 -17.03 4.13 2.63
CA ILE A 201 -18.05 5.02 3.19
C ILE A 201 -19.30 4.98 2.31
N GLN A 202 -19.14 5.03 0.98
CA GLN A 202 -20.26 4.92 0.03
C GLN A 202 -21.00 3.59 0.14
N LYS A 203 -20.30 2.52 0.56
CA LYS A 203 -20.87 1.18 0.80
C LYS A 203 -21.42 0.99 2.22
N ASP A 204 -21.49 2.06 3.02
CA ASP A 204 -21.97 2.05 4.39
C ASP A 204 -21.30 1.01 5.29
N ILE A 205 -19.96 0.95 5.25
CA ILE A 205 -19.17 0.03 6.09
C ILE A 205 -19.49 0.17 7.59
N TYR A 206 -19.76 1.40 8.05
CA TYR A 206 -20.13 1.67 9.43
C TYR A 206 -21.49 1.04 9.78
N GLY A 207 -22.50 1.25 8.94
CA GLY A 207 -23.81 0.60 9.11
C GLY A 207 -23.73 -0.92 9.06
N PHE A 208 -22.96 -1.48 8.13
CA PHE A 208 -22.72 -2.93 8.04
C PHE A 208 -22.14 -3.50 9.34
N LEU A 209 -21.17 -2.79 9.94
CA LEU A 209 -20.53 -3.20 11.19
C LEU A 209 -21.35 -2.81 12.43
N GLY A 210 -22.59 -2.33 12.28
CA GLY A 210 -23.51 -2.04 13.37
C GLY A 210 -23.25 -0.71 14.09
N PHE A 211 -22.61 0.26 13.42
CA PHE A 211 -22.45 1.61 13.92
C PHE A 211 -23.47 2.55 13.28
N ASP A 212 -24.36 3.10 14.10
CA ASP A 212 -25.24 4.18 13.66
C ASP A 212 -24.54 5.55 13.69
N LYS A 213 -25.08 6.52 12.96
CA LYS A 213 -24.49 7.86 12.84
C LYS A 213 -24.35 8.59 14.18
N LYS A 214 -25.31 8.44 15.10
CA LYS A 214 -25.27 9.13 16.40
C LYS A 214 -24.17 8.53 17.27
N LEU A 215 -23.99 7.22 17.25
CA LEU A 215 -22.90 6.57 17.96
C LEU A 215 -21.54 6.98 17.38
N CYS A 216 -21.41 7.05 16.05
CA CYS A 216 -20.19 7.57 15.40
C CYS A 216 -19.87 9.01 15.83
N GLU A 217 -20.87 9.90 15.90
CA GLU A 217 -20.69 11.28 16.39
C GLU A 217 -20.15 11.30 17.83
N LYS A 218 -20.63 10.41 18.71
CA LYS A 218 -20.12 10.31 20.08
C LYS A 218 -18.71 9.76 20.17
N PHE A 219 -18.36 8.81 19.33
CA PHE A 219 -16.98 8.33 19.22
C PHE A 219 -16.05 9.39 18.61
N ASP A 220 -16.55 10.25 17.74
CA ASP A 220 -15.78 11.37 17.20
C ASP A 220 -15.52 12.47 18.24
N GLU A 221 -16.50 12.73 19.12
CA GLU A 221 -16.32 13.58 20.31
C GLU A 221 -15.21 13.00 21.22
N MET A 222 -15.22 11.68 21.45
CA MET A 222 -14.20 10.99 22.25
C MET A 222 -12.80 11.06 21.62
N GLU A 223 -12.69 10.88 20.29
CA GLU A 223 -11.39 10.97 19.61
C GLU A 223 -10.85 12.39 19.68
N THR A 224 -11.72 13.40 19.55
CA THR A 224 -11.33 14.82 19.70
C THR A 224 -10.80 15.10 21.10
N ALA A 225 -11.44 14.57 22.14
CA ALA A 225 -10.98 14.68 23.51
C ALA A 225 -9.64 13.96 23.72
N PHE A 226 -9.48 12.75 23.19
CA PHE A 226 -8.24 11.99 23.26
C PHE A 226 -7.08 12.73 22.58
N GLN A 227 -7.28 13.25 21.37
CA GLN A 227 -6.27 14.03 20.66
C GLN A 227 -5.86 15.29 21.44
N SER A 228 -6.82 15.94 22.09
CA SER A 228 -6.56 17.09 22.97
C SER A 228 -5.76 16.67 24.22
N TYR A 229 -6.09 15.53 24.82
CA TYR A 229 -5.33 14.96 25.95
C TYR A 229 -3.88 14.61 25.59
N VAL A 230 -3.65 14.07 24.39
CA VAL A 230 -2.31 13.73 23.88
C VAL A 230 -1.50 14.98 23.54
N ARG A 231 -2.10 15.99 22.90
CA ARG A 231 -1.44 17.26 22.55
C ARG A 231 -1.15 18.13 23.77
N GLY A 232 -2.03 18.14 24.77
CA GLY A 232 -1.92 19.05 25.91
C GLY A 232 -1.90 20.52 25.44
N GLU A 233 -0.93 21.29 25.94
CA GLU A 233 -0.75 22.71 25.57
C GLU A 233 0.10 22.92 24.30
N VAL A 234 0.59 21.85 23.66
CA VAL A 234 1.44 21.96 22.48
C VAL A 234 0.58 22.36 21.28
N THR A 235 0.77 23.59 20.83
CA THR A 235 0.15 24.12 19.61
C THR A 235 0.88 23.56 18.39
N SER A 236 0.20 22.76 17.57
CA SER A 236 0.78 22.34 16.29
C SER A 236 0.91 23.54 15.34
N LEU A 237 1.73 23.45 14.30
CA LEU A 237 1.77 24.49 13.26
C LEU A 237 0.37 24.74 12.66
N ARG A 238 -0.44 23.69 12.53
CA ARG A 238 -1.84 23.77 12.10
C ARG A 238 -2.71 24.56 13.09
N ASP A 239 -2.59 24.31 14.39
CA ASP A 239 -3.33 25.05 15.42
C ASP A 239 -2.84 26.51 15.52
N LEU A 240 -1.56 26.77 15.28
CA LEU A 240 -1.02 28.12 15.13
C LEU A 240 -1.71 28.82 13.95
N TYR A 241 -1.79 28.19 12.77
CA TYR A 241 -2.51 28.73 11.61
C TYR A 241 -4.00 28.96 11.89
N GLU A 242 -4.71 28.02 12.54
CA GLU A 242 -6.11 28.19 12.95
C GLU A 242 -6.27 29.28 14.05
N SER A 243 -5.25 29.51 14.88
CA SER A 243 -5.24 30.62 15.86
C SER A 243 -4.92 31.98 15.23
N PHE A 244 -4.19 32.00 14.11
CA PHE A 244 -3.91 33.20 13.31
C PHE A 244 -5.13 33.65 12.48
N GLU A 245 -6.10 32.77 12.23
CA GLU A 245 -7.41 33.15 11.65
C GLU A 245 -8.23 34.08 12.56
N LYS A 246 -7.83 34.27 13.81
CA LYS A 246 -8.57 35.11 14.76
C LYS A 246 -8.16 36.56 14.88
N ASN A 247 -7.08 37.06 14.27
CA ASN A 247 -6.76 38.51 14.21
C ASN A 247 -5.54 38.81 13.31
N ASN A 248 -5.57 38.43 12.04
CA ASN A 248 -4.69 39.08 11.06
C ASN A 248 -5.49 40.17 10.35
N TYR A 249 -5.54 41.35 10.96
CA TYR A 249 -5.91 42.55 10.21
C TYR A 249 -4.72 42.90 9.33
N ASN A 250 -4.86 42.72 8.02
CA ASN A 250 -3.98 43.40 7.09
C ASN A 250 -4.21 44.90 7.28
N ILE A 251 -3.17 45.73 7.35
CA ILE A 251 -3.33 47.20 7.44
C ILE A 251 -4.09 47.72 6.21
N SER A 252 -4.08 46.95 5.12
CA SER A 252 -4.91 47.13 3.92
C SER A 252 -6.42 46.97 4.21
N ASP A 253 -6.81 46.04 5.09
CA ASP A 253 -8.22 45.71 5.40
C ASP A 253 -8.87 46.73 6.34
N ILE A 254 -8.08 47.46 7.12
CA ILE A 254 -8.58 48.56 7.97
C ILE A 254 -8.92 49.78 7.10
N LEU A 255 -8.31 49.92 5.92
CA LEU A 255 -8.51 51.05 5.01
C LEU A 255 -9.70 50.86 4.06
N THR A 256 -10.28 49.65 3.98
CA THR A 256 -11.38 49.29 3.07
C THR A 256 -12.68 48.92 3.79
N GLN A 257 -12.84 49.27 5.08
CA GLN A 257 -14.07 49.01 5.85
C GLN A 257 -15.26 49.92 5.49
N HIS A 258 -15.64 49.96 4.22
CA HIS A 258 -17.00 50.29 3.80
C HIS A 258 -17.31 49.51 2.51
N ASP A 259 -18.09 48.42 2.63
CA ASP A 259 -18.98 47.79 1.61
C ASP A 259 -18.82 46.31 1.15
N ASN A 260 -18.01 45.44 1.76
CA ASN A 260 -17.88 44.04 1.27
C ASN A 260 -18.42 42.94 2.22
N GLU A 261 -19.73 42.67 2.20
CA GLU A 261 -20.24 41.35 2.63
C GLU A 261 -20.15 40.35 1.47
N PRO A 262 -19.77 39.09 1.71
CA PRO A 262 -19.64 38.09 0.64
C PRO A 262 -20.99 37.78 -0.03
N TYR A 263 -21.00 37.78 -1.35
CA TYR A 263 -22.20 37.55 -2.15
C TYR A 263 -21.94 36.68 -3.37
N ALA A 264 -22.96 35.93 -3.77
CA ALA A 264 -23.06 35.28 -5.07
C ALA A 264 -23.91 36.14 -6.00
N GLN A 265 -23.67 36.07 -7.31
CA GLN A 265 -24.39 36.86 -8.30
C GLN A 265 -24.80 35.99 -9.48
N ILE A 266 -26.03 36.16 -9.96
CA ILE A 266 -26.50 35.51 -11.18
C ILE A 266 -26.86 36.57 -12.22
N TYR A 267 -26.37 36.38 -13.44
CA TYR A 267 -26.57 37.26 -14.58
C TYR A 267 -27.42 36.56 -15.65
N PHE A 268 -28.26 37.34 -16.32
CA PHE A 268 -29.08 36.89 -17.44
C PHE A 268 -28.55 37.48 -18.73
N ASP A 269 -28.24 36.64 -19.71
CA ASP A 269 -27.96 37.11 -21.07
C ASP A 269 -29.24 37.05 -21.91
N ARG A 270 -29.71 38.23 -22.34
CA ARG A 270 -30.86 38.41 -23.24
C ARG A 270 -30.47 38.71 -24.69
N GLY A 271 -29.20 38.52 -25.05
CA GLY A 271 -28.64 38.77 -26.38
C GLY A 271 -27.79 40.03 -26.51
N GLY A 272 -27.27 40.55 -25.39
CA GLY A 272 -26.43 41.75 -25.31
C GLY A 272 -25.22 41.59 -24.39
N ASP A 273 -24.82 40.35 -24.10
CA ASP A 273 -23.83 39.97 -23.07
C ASP A 273 -24.30 40.27 -21.62
N TYR A 274 -23.50 39.89 -20.64
CA TYR A 274 -23.83 40.04 -19.21
C TYR A 274 -23.73 41.50 -18.76
N SER A 275 -24.72 41.98 -18.01
CA SER A 275 -24.74 43.34 -17.45
C SER A 275 -25.14 43.35 -15.99
N GLU A 276 -24.59 44.28 -15.21
CA GLU A 276 -24.94 44.46 -13.78
C GLU A 276 -26.42 44.79 -13.57
N GLU A 277 -27.04 45.50 -14.51
CA GLU A 277 -28.47 45.87 -14.46
C GLU A 277 -29.39 44.65 -14.62
N ASP A 278 -28.92 43.57 -15.25
CA ASP A 278 -29.66 42.32 -15.48
C ASP A 278 -29.05 41.18 -14.65
N SER A 279 -28.89 41.44 -13.35
CA SER A 279 -28.33 40.50 -12.38
C SER A 279 -28.99 40.58 -11.00
N PHE A 280 -28.88 39.50 -10.22
CA PHE A 280 -29.30 39.48 -8.82
C PHE A 280 -28.17 39.02 -7.91
N LYS A 281 -27.95 39.75 -6.81
CA LYS A 281 -26.99 39.42 -5.75
C LYS A 281 -27.69 38.68 -4.60
N TYR A 282 -27.05 37.65 -4.09
CA TYR A 282 -27.50 36.82 -2.99
C TYR A 282 -26.41 36.77 -1.91
N PRO A 283 -26.76 36.90 -0.61
CA PRO A 283 -25.79 36.72 0.46
C PRO A 283 -25.15 35.32 0.40
N ALA A 284 -23.82 35.25 0.37
CA ALA A 284 -23.08 34.00 0.27
C ALA A 284 -22.18 33.85 1.49
N LYS A 285 -22.44 32.85 2.34
CA LYS A 285 -21.61 32.58 3.54
C LYS A 285 -20.90 31.24 3.43
N SER A 286 -21.59 30.15 3.75
CA SER A 286 -21.07 28.78 3.65
C SER A 286 -21.66 27.99 2.47
N GLY A 287 -22.58 28.61 1.72
CA GLY A 287 -23.32 28.00 0.64
C GLY A 287 -24.47 28.88 0.19
N VAL A 288 -25.03 28.55 -0.97
CA VAL A 288 -26.11 29.30 -1.60
C VAL A 288 -27.14 28.30 -2.14
N GLU A 289 -28.40 28.61 -1.92
CA GLU A 289 -29.55 27.93 -2.53
C GLU A 289 -30.38 28.98 -3.26
N LEU A 290 -30.45 28.87 -4.59
CA LEU A 290 -31.16 29.83 -5.42
C LEU A 290 -32.08 29.12 -6.42
N THR A 291 -33.20 29.79 -6.70
CA THR A 291 -34.17 29.39 -7.70
C THR A 291 -34.52 30.60 -8.53
N VAL A 292 -34.45 30.47 -9.85
CA VAL A 292 -34.72 31.55 -10.78
C VAL A 292 -35.67 31.08 -11.88
N ASP A 293 -36.65 31.91 -12.22
CA ASP A 293 -37.55 31.66 -13.33
C ASP A 293 -36.89 32.05 -14.65
N ILE A 294 -36.98 31.16 -15.65
CA ILE A 294 -36.39 31.36 -16.98
C ILE A 294 -37.50 31.79 -17.93
N THR A 295 -37.35 32.99 -18.48
CA THR A 295 -38.25 33.55 -19.50
C THR A 295 -37.66 33.32 -20.90
N ASN A 296 -38.51 33.31 -21.93
CA ASN A 296 -38.12 32.96 -23.31
C ASN A 296 -37.06 33.87 -23.94
N ASP A 297 -36.81 35.04 -23.35
CA ASP A 297 -35.81 36.01 -23.76
C ASP A 297 -34.42 35.76 -23.16
N ILE A 298 -34.29 34.86 -22.17
CA ILE A 298 -33.01 34.48 -21.55
C ILE A 298 -32.36 33.37 -22.38
N LYS A 299 -31.15 33.62 -22.87
CA LYS A 299 -30.39 32.68 -23.71
C LYS A 299 -29.31 31.93 -22.94
N ALA A 300 -28.70 32.58 -21.95
CA ALA A 300 -27.68 31.98 -21.10
C ALA A 300 -27.76 32.56 -19.68
N LEU A 301 -27.24 31.80 -18.72
CA LEU A 301 -27.03 32.24 -17.34
C LEU A 301 -25.53 32.26 -17.04
N ARG A 302 -25.09 33.25 -16.27
CA ARG A 302 -23.78 33.24 -15.63
C ARG A 302 -23.99 33.28 -14.12
N LEU A 303 -23.40 32.33 -13.41
CA LEU A 303 -23.39 32.27 -11.96
C LEU A 303 -21.96 32.55 -11.49
N ASP A 304 -21.83 33.61 -10.71
CA ASP A 304 -20.62 33.95 -10.00
C ASP A 304 -20.83 33.52 -8.54
N PRO A 305 -20.22 32.40 -8.12
CA PRO A 305 -20.55 31.76 -6.86
C PRO A 305 -20.07 32.53 -5.62
N LEU A 306 -19.08 33.40 -5.78
CA LEU A 306 -18.57 34.30 -4.75
C LEU A 306 -17.90 35.52 -5.42
N ASN A 307 -17.87 36.67 -4.76
CA ASN A 307 -17.16 37.86 -5.23
C ASN A 307 -15.63 37.82 -4.95
N GLU A 308 -15.10 36.65 -4.60
CA GLU A 308 -13.70 36.38 -4.24
C GLU A 308 -13.32 34.93 -4.65
N SER A 309 -12.05 34.56 -4.50
CA SER A 309 -11.57 33.20 -4.75
C SER A 309 -12.25 32.16 -3.86
N CYS A 310 -12.60 31.02 -4.44
CA CYS A 310 -13.40 30.02 -3.74
C CYS A 310 -13.24 28.62 -4.30
N ALA A 311 -13.64 27.63 -3.51
CA ALA A 311 -14.04 26.32 -4.01
C ALA A 311 -15.54 26.09 -3.81
N VAL A 312 -16.15 25.47 -4.81
CA VAL A 312 -17.59 25.26 -4.90
C VAL A 312 -17.88 23.78 -5.11
N ALA A 313 -18.74 23.23 -4.26
CA ALA A 313 -19.26 21.87 -4.42
C ALA A 313 -20.78 21.95 -4.65
N PHE A 314 -21.24 21.49 -5.82
CA PHE A 314 -22.66 21.42 -6.11
C PHE A 314 -23.33 20.30 -5.30
N GLU A 315 -24.30 20.66 -4.47
CA GLU A 315 -25.19 19.68 -3.84
C GLU A 315 -26.30 19.25 -4.81
N ARG A 316 -26.79 20.21 -5.60
CA ARG A 316 -27.82 19.97 -6.62
C ARG A 316 -27.83 21.08 -7.65
N ILE A 317 -27.91 20.72 -8.92
CA ILE A 317 -28.12 21.65 -10.02
C ILE A 317 -29.14 21.07 -11.01
N CYS A 318 -30.17 21.83 -11.36
CA CYS A 318 -31.28 21.32 -12.15
C CYS A 318 -32.02 22.45 -12.88
N MET A 319 -32.38 22.20 -14.14
CA MET A 319 -33.32 23.01 -14.90
C MET A 319 -34.65 22.25 -15.08
N TYR A 320 -35.76 22.98 -15.05
CA TYR A 320 -37.10 22.44 -15.28
C TYR A 320 -37.66 23.02 -16.57
N GLY A 321 -37.99 22.14 -17.51
CA GLY A 321 -38.66 22.49 -18.75
C GLY A 321 -39.95 21.73 -18.96
N THR A 322 -40.62 22.04 -20.07
CA THR A 322 -41.88 21.38 -20.48
C THR A 322 -41.74 19.87 -20.72
N LYS A 323 -40.52 19.39 -21.01
CA LYS A 323 -40.19 17.97 -21.23
C LYS A 323 -39.77 17.22 -19.95
N GLY A 324 -39.61 17.93 -18.83
CA GLY A 324 -39.13 17.36 -17.57
C GLY A 324 -37.96 18.14 -16.97
N ALA A 325 -37.40 17.59 -15.89
CA ALA A 325 -36.24 18.13 -15.21
C ALA A 325 -34.94 17.51 -15.78
N TYR A 326 -33.91 18.34 -15.97
CA TYR A 326 -32.61 17.90 -16.48
C TYR A 326 -31.47 18.62 -15.77
N THR A 327 -30.25 18.07 -15.87
CA THR A 327 -29.03 18.68 -15.32
C THR A 327 -28.36 19.49 -16.43
N PRO A 328 -28.16 20.81 -16.25
CA PRO A 328 -27.55 21.64 -17.28
C PRO A 328 -26.04 21.36 -17.41
N GLN A 329 -25.51 21.47 -18.63
CA GLN A 329 -24.07 21.56 -18.85
C GLN A 329 -23.58 22.97 -18.56
N TYR A 330 -22.31 23.10 -18.17
CA TYR A 330 -21.71 24.39 -17.87
C TYR A 330 -20.25 24.49 -18.29
N ILE A 331 -19.81 25.73 -18.48
CA ILE A 331 -18.43 26.12 -18.75
C ILE A 331 -17.98 26.98 -17.57
N THR A 332 -16.75 26.81 -17.11
CA THR A 332 -16.23 27.54 -15.94
C THR A 332 -14.79 27.97 -16.18
N ASN A 333 -14.38 29.08 -15.56
CA ASN A 333 -12.97 29.47 -15.48
C ASN A 333 -12.23 28.78 -14.32
N GLY A 334 -12.94 28.03 -13.47
CA GLY A 334 -12.36 27.17 -12.44
C GLY A 334 -11.94 25.79 -12.96
N PHE A 335 -11.25 25.03 -12.11
CA PHE A 335 -10.87 23.64 -12.40
C PHE A 335 -11.62 22.65 -11.51
N ASP A 336 -12.06 21.55 -12.10
CA ASP A 336 -12.76 20.47 -11.39
C ASP A 336 -11.76 19.45 -10.84
N ILE A 337 -11.81 19.21 -9.53
CA ILE A 337 -11.18 18.07 -8.88
C ILE A 337 -12.27 17.27 -8.15
N ASN A 338 -12.61 16.11 -8.70
CA ASN A 338 -13.55 15.15 -8.11
C ASN A 338 -14.92 15.76 -7.74
N GLY A 339 -15.45 16.65 -8.57
CA GLY A 339 -16.77 17.28 -8.39
C GLY A 339 -16.74 18.54 -7.52
N VAL A 340 -15.56 19.06 -7.20
CA VAL A 340 -15.36 20.37 -6.55
C VAL A 340 -14.66 21.30 -7.53
N LEU A 341 -15.28 22.43 -7.82
CA LEU A 341 -14.73 23.47 -8.68
C LEU A 341 -13.87 24.42 -7.85
N TYR A 342 -12.64 24.66 -8.27
CA TYR A 342 -11.71 25.57 -7.62
C TYR A 342 -11.44 26.78 -8.51
N PHE A 343 -11.52 27.97 -7.92
CA PHE A 343 -11.32 29.25 -8.59
C PHE A 343 -10.18 30.00 -7.92
N ALA A 344 -9.07 30.17 -8.65
CA ALA A 344 -7.87 30.86 -8.17
C ALA A 344 -7.90 32.38 -8.41
N GLU A 345 -8.74 32.83 -9.33
CA GLU A 345 -8.90 34.24 -9.69
C GLU A 345 -10.03 34.86 -8.85
N GLU A 346 -9.97 36.18 -8.65
CA GLU A 346 -10.97 36.95 -7.87
C GLU A 346 -12.31 37.14 -8.60
N ASP A 347 -12.53 36.48 -9.75
CA ASP A 347 -13.79 36.52 -10.52
C ASP A 347 -14.23 35.10 -10.91
N PRO A 348 -14.73 34.28 -9.97
CA PRO A 348 -15.20 32.93 -10.27
C PRO A 348 -16.45 32.98 -11.14
N MET A 349 -16.48 32.22 -12.23
CA MET A 349 -17.53 32.30 -13.22
C MET A 349 -17.97 30.92 -13.71
N ILE A 350 -19.28 30.66 -13.69
CA ILE A 350 -19.91 29.44 -14.21
C ILE A 350 -21.01 29.82 -15.19
N ILE A 351 -20.85 29.44 -16.46
CA ILE A 351 -21.75 29.78 -17.56
C ILE A 351 -22.60 28.57 -17.95
N PHE A 352 -23.91 28.77 -18.02
CA PHE A 352 -24.91 27.84 -18.56
C PHE A 352 -25.45 28.40 -19.87
N ASN A 353 -24.91 27.96 -20.99
CA ASN A 353 -25.23 28.47 -22.34
C ASN A 353 -26.15 27.55 -23.17
N GLU A 354 -26.38 26.31 -22.72
CA GLU A 354 -27.23 25.33 -23.40
C GLU A 354 -28.59 25.17 -22.69
N ILE A 355 -29.41 26.23 -22.70
CA ILE A 355 -30.77 26.18 -22.12
C ILE A 355 -31.73 25.56 -23.13
N GLU A 356 -32.40 24.46 -22.78
CA GLU A 356 -33.38 23.81 -23.65
C GLU A 356 -34.63 24.70 -23.88
N GLU A 357 -35.19 24.66 -25.09
CA GLU A 357 -36.42 25.39 -25.43
C GLU A 357 -37.59 24.94 -24.56
N GLY A 358 -38.28 25.90 -23.93
CA GLY A 358 -39.36 25.64 -22.98
C GLY A 358 -38.90 25.35 -21.55
N THR A 359 -37.63 25.62 -21.23
CA THR A 359 -37.15 25.72 -19.84
C THR A 359 -37.79 26.94 -19.18
N TYR A 360 -38.37 26.75 -18.00
CA TYR A 360 -39.04 27.82 -17.25
C TYR A 360 -38.42 28.07 -15.88
N LYS A 361 -37.48 27.25 -15.42
CA LYS A 361 -36.87 27.39 -14.08
C LYS A 361 -35.49 26.79 -13.98
N PHE A 362 -34.60 27.45 -13.24
CA PHE A 362 -33.28 26.99 -12.82
C PHE A 362 -33.22 26.91 -11.30
N TYR A 363 -32.71 25.80 -10.77
CA TYR A 363 -32.48 25.58 -9.35
C TYR A 363 -31.02 25.16 -9.16
N VAL A 364 -30.34 25.78 -8.21
CA VAL A 364 -29.00 25.35 -7.82
C VAL A 364 -28.77 25.53 -6.32
N LYS A 365 -28.09 24.55 -5.74
CA LYS A 365 -27.64 24.54 -4.36
C LYS A 365 -26.19 24.08 -4.33
N TYR A 366 -25.34 24.86 -3.67
CA TYR A 366 -23.91 24.56 -3.55
C TYR A 366 -23.34 25.06 -2.22
N SER A 367 -22.28 24.39 -1.78
CA SER A 367 -21.46 24.79 -0.64
C SER A 367 -20.24 25.58 -1.12
N ILE A 368 -19.83 26.59 -0.34
CA ILE A 368 -18.70 27.48 -0.62
C ILE A 368 -17.62 27.25 0.43
N TYR A 369 -16.38 27.13 -0.03
CA TYR A 369 -15.18 27.03 0.81
C TYR A 369 -14.24 28.17 0.43
N SER A 370 -13.89 29.01 1.42
CA SER A 370 -12.89 30.07 1.23
C SER A 370 -11.50 29.43 1.09
N ILE A 371 -10.75 29.86 0.08
CA ILE A 371 -9.38 29.38 -0.16
C ILE A 371 -8.48 30.57 -0.51
N ASP A 372 -7.31 30.62 0.12
CA ASP A 372 -6.24 31.57 -0.20
C ASP A 372 -5.72 31.35 -1.62
N ASN A 373 -5.67 32.42 -2.43
CA ASN A 373 -5.19 32.42 -3.82
C ASN A 373 -3.85 31.69 -4.01
N SER A 374 -2.91 31.87 -3.08
CA SER A 374 -1.59 31.24 -3.16
C SER A 374 -1.66 29.71 -3.05
N ARG A 375 -2.67 29.18 -2.36
CA ARG A 375 -2.87 27.74 -2.15
C ARG A 375 -3.57 27.07 -3.32
N VAL A 376 -4.45 27.77 -4.03
CA VAL A 376 -5.17 27.20 -5.19
C VAL A 376 -4.20 26.87 -6.32
N ASP A 377 -3.25 27.76 -6.60
CA ASP A 377 -2.19 27.54 -7.61
C ASP A 377 -1.30 26.35 -7.27
N ASP A 378 -0.96 26.19 -6.00
CA ASP A 378 -0.13 25.07 -5.54
C ASP A 378 -0.90 23.74 -5.58
N ILE A 379 -2.18 23.74 -5.18
CA ILE A 379 -3.08 22.59 -5.34
C ILE A 379 -3.17 22.19 -6.82
N PHE A 380 -3.32 23.15 -7.73
CA PHE A 380 -3.39 22.89 -9.16
C PHE A 380 -2.08 22.28 -9.71
N LYS A 381 -0.93 22.85 -9.35
CA LYS A 381 0.38 22.33 -9.74
C LYS A 381 0.61 20.90 -9.21
N ILE A 382 0.27 20.67 -7.96
CA ILE A 382 0.40 19.35 -7.31
C ILE A 382 -0.53 18.34 -7.99
N TYR A 383 -1.79 18.71 -8.23
CA TYR A 383 -2.77 17.83 -8.86
C TYR A 383 -2.38 17.44 -10.28
N ARG A 384 -1.92 18.41 -11.09
CA ARG A 384 -1.37 18.13 -12.42
C ARG A 384 -0.17 17.19 -12.34
N LYS A 385 0.74 17.44 -11.40
CA LYS A 385 1.94 16.61 -11.23
C LYS A 385 1.58 15.19 -10.78
N ALA A 386 0.59 15.04 -9.91
CA ALA A 386 0.10 13.75 -9.46
C ALA A 386 -0.50 12.95 -10.63
N ASN A 387 -1.29 13.58 -11.48
CA ASN A 387 -1.84 12.94 -12.69
C ASN A 387 -0.76 12.53 -13.69
N GLU A 388 0.26 13.38 -13.90
CA GLU A 388 1.43 13.04 -14.73
C GLU A 388 2.19 11.83 -14.16
N LEU A 389 2.45 11.80 -12.85
CA LEU A 389 3.13 10.70 -12.18
C LEU A 389 2.31 9.41 -12.23
N GLN A 390 0.99 9.51 -12.11
CA GLN A 390 0.09 8.36 -12.23
C GLN A 390 0.12 7.76 -13.64
N ALA A 391 0.13 8.61 -14.68
CA ALA A 391 0.29 8.14 -16.05
C ALA A 391 1.64 7.45 -16.27
N GLN A 392 2.73 8.01 -15.73
CA GLN A 392 4.07 7.39 -15.79
C GLN A 392 4.13 6.06 -15.05
N LYS A 393 3.49 5.95 -13.89
CA LYS A 393 3.37 4.70 -13.12
C LYS A 393 2.67 3.62 -13.95
N ASN A 394 1.54 3.95 -14.56
CA ASN A 394 0.79 3.02 -15.39
C ASN A 394 1.63 2.53 -16.60
N GLU A 395 2.43 3.41 -17.22
CA GLU A 395 3.37 3.02 -18.29
C GLU A 395 4.46 2.06 -17.80
N LEU A 396 5.04 2.33 -16.62
CA LEU A 396 6.06 1.48 -16.01
C LEU A 396 5.50 0.10 -15.63
N GLU A 397 4.28 0.04 -15.10
CA GLU A 397 3.61 -1.23 -14.79
C GLU A 397 3.38 -2.07 -16.06
N MET A 398 2.97 -1.44 -17.16
CA MET A 398 2.84 -2.13 -18.45
C MET A 398 4.18 -2.67 -18.95
N ARG A 399 5.28 -1.89 -18.87
CA ARG A 399 6.62 -2.37 -19.22
C ARG A 399 7.08 -3.54 -18.34
N LEU A 400 6.84 -3.45 -17.04
CA LEU A 400 7.23 -4.49 -16.08
C LEU A 400 6.51 -5.81 -16.36
N ASN A 401 5.22 -5.76 -16.68
CA ASN A 401 4.45 -6.93 -17.10
C ASN A 401 5.00 -7.56 -18.39
N SER A 402 5.36 -6.75 -19.39
CA SER A 402 6.00 -7.23 -20.63
C SER A 402 7.33 -7.94 -20.35
N LEU A 403 8.20 -7.33 -19.53
CA LEU A 403 9.51 -7.88 -19.20
C LEU A 403 9.42 -9.19 -18.40
N ASN A 404 8.45 -9.28 -17.49
CA ASN A 404 8.16 -10.53 -16.76
C ASN A 404 7.70 -11.65 -17.69
N GLY A 405 6.92 -11.32 -18.73
CA GLY A 405 6.56 -12.26 -19.80
C GLY A 405 7.80 -12.78 -20.54
N GLU A 406 8.66 -11.88 -21.01
CA GLU A 406 9.92 -12.25 -21.69
C GLU A 406 10.85 -13.09 -20.82
N MET A 407 10.98 -12.75 -19.53
CA MET A 407 11.80 -13.52 -18.59
C MET A 407 11.26 -14.95 -18.38
N THR A 408 9.94 -15.11 -18.38
CA THR A 408 9.30 -16.43 -18.27
C THR A 408 9.59 -17.29 -19.50
N GLU A 409 9.49 -16.72 -20.71
CA GLU A 409 9.86 -17.42 -21.94
C GLU A 409 11.34 -17.79 -21.99
N LEU A 410 12.22 -16.89 -21.52
CA LEU A 410 13.66 -17.14 -21.49
C LEU A 410 13.99 -18.28 -20.52
N ARG A 411 13.35 -18.33 -19.35
CA ARG A 411 13.49 -19.43 -18.38
C ARG A 411 13.06 -20.77 -18.98
N ALA A 412 11.92 -20.83 -19.66
CA ALA A 412 11.46 -22.04 -20.33
C ALA A 412 12.43 -22.52 -21.43
N ARG A 413 13.02 -21.58 -22.19
CA ARG A 413 14.08 -21.88 -23.16
C ARG A 413 15.33 -22.43 -22.51
N PHE A 414 15.76 -21.84 -21.38
CA PHE A 414 16.90 -22.32 -20.61
C PHE A 414 16.68 -23.74 -20.09
N GLU A 415 15.53 -24.04 -19.49
CA GLU A 415 15.19 -25.39 -19.00
C GLU A 415 15.19 -26.43 -20.12
N THR A 416 14.69 -26.04 -21.31
CA THR A 416 14.70 -26.92 -22.49
C THR A 416 16.14 -27.17 -22.97
N SER A 417 16.96 -26.13 -23.01
CA SER A 417 18.37 -26.25 -23.38
C SER A 417 19.17 -27.09 -22.38
N ASP A 418 18.87 -26.97 -21.09
CA ASP A 418 19.54 -27.71 -20.01
C ASP A 418 19.21 -29.21 -20.08
N LYS A 419 17.94 -29.55 -20.34
CA LYS A 419 17.54 -30.94 -20.63
C LYS A 419 18.27 -31.52 -21.84
N LEU A 420 18.33 -30.77 -22.95
CA LEU A 420 19.06 -31.19 -24.15
C LEU A 420 20.56 -31.38 -23.90
N ALA A 421 21.17 -30.59 -23.02
CA ALA A 421 22.57 -30.73 -22.65
C ALA A 421 22.80 -32.03 -21.84
N ASN A 422 21.97 -32.30 -20.84
CA ASN A 422 22.04 -33.54 -20.06
C ASN A 422 21.81 -34.80 -20.92
N ASP A 423 20.85 -34.74 -21.85
CA ASP A 423 20.61 -35.84 -22.80
C ASP A 423 21.84 -36.09 -23.69
N ARG A 424 22.51 -35.03 -24.17
CA ARG A 424 23.74 -35.14 -24.95
C ARG A 424 24.90 -35.73 -24.15
N GLU A 425 25.05 -35.32 -22.89
CA GLU A 425 26.09 -35.84 -22.00
C GLU A 425 25.92 -37.35 -21.77
N THR A 426 24.67 -37.79 -21.54
CA THR A 426 24.32 -39.20 -21.43
C THR A 426 24.67 -40.00 -22.70
N VAL A 427 24.41 -39.45 -23.88
CA VAL A 427 24.77 -40.10 -25.15
C VAL A 427 26.29 -40.18 -25.33
N ILE A 428 27.03 -39.14 -24.93
CA ILE A 428 28.51 -39.14 -24.99
C ILE A 428 29.08 -40.24 -24.09
N GLU A 429 28.57 -40.40 -22.87
CA GLU A 429 29.00 -41.47 -21.96
C GLU A 429 28.76 -42.87 -22.57
N GLN A 430 27.59 -43.10 -23.16
CA GLN A 430 27.29 -44.37 -23.84
C GLN A 430 28.24 -44.64 -25.02
N MET A 431 28.54 -43.60 -25.81
CA MET A 431 29.49 -43.71 -26.92
C MET A 431 30.92 -44.01 -26.42
N GLN A 432 31.36 -43.38 -25.33
CA GLN A 432 32.67 -43.63 -24.73
C GLN A 432 32.78 -45.07 -24.23
N GLN A 433 31.74 -45.60 -23.57
CA GLN A 433 31.70 -46.99 -23.13
C GLN A 433 31.75 -47.95 -24.33
N HIS A 434 31.05 -47.64 -25.42
CA HIS A 434 31.10 -48.43 -26.64
C HIS A 434 32.49 -48.41 -27.29
N ILE A 435 33.14 -47.25 -27.33
CA ILE A 435 34.51 -47.11 -27.84
C ILE A 435 35.48 -47.95 -26.99
N GLN A 436 35.42 -47.86 -25.65
CA GLN A 436 36.27 -48.67 -24.77
C GLN A 436 36.10 -50.17 -25.01
N ASN A 437 34.85 -50.63 -25.18
CA ASN A 437 34.57 -52.04 -25.48
C ASN A 437 35.17 -52.45 -26.83
N LEU A 438 35.01 -51.62 -27.87
CA LEU A 438 35.60 -51.88 -29.19
C LEU A 438 37.14 -51.90 -29.13
N THR A 439 37.75 -50.97 -28.40
CA THR A 439 39.21 -50.94 -28.21
C THR A 439 39.72 -52.23 -27.59
N GLY A 440 39.07 -52.73 -26.53
CA GLY A 440 39.45 -54.01 -25.92
C GLY A 440 39.28 -55.22 -26.85
N ILE A 441 38.27 -55.20 -27.72
CA ILE A 441 38.10 -56.24 -28.76
C ILE A 441 39.25 -56.17 -29.77
N PHE A 442 39.61 -54.98 -30.24
CA PHE A 442 40.71 -54.79 -31.18
C PHE A 442 42.06 -55.21 -30.60
N GLU A 443 42.36 -54.84 -29.36
CA GLU A 443 43.59 -55.23 -28.66
C GLU A 443 43.70 -56.75 -28.52
N ASN A 444 42.62 -57.42 -28.09
CA ASN A 444 42.60 -58.88 -28.02
C ASN A 444 42.82 -59.54 -29.38
N ARG A 445 42.20 -59.01 -30.44
CA ARG A 445 42.37 -59.55 -31.79
C ARG A 445 43.79 -59.31 -32.32
N GLN A 446 44.37 -58.16 -32.03
CA GLN A 446 45.75 -57.86 -32.37
C GLN A 446 46.71 -58.84 -31.68
N GLN A 447 46.53 -59.08 -30.37
CA GLN A 447 47.35 -60.04 -29.63
C GLN A 447 47.22 -61.47 -30.20
N GLN A 448 46.02 -61.89 -30.58
CA GLN A 448 45.81 -63.18 -31.25
C GLN A 448 46.59 -63.26 -32.57
N LEU A 449 46.51 -62.24 -33.41
CA LEU A 449 47.22 -62.19 -34.69
C LEU A 449 48.74 -62.18 -34.50
N GLU A 450 49.24 -61.50 -33.48
CA GLU A 450 50.66 -61.51 -33.13
C GLU A 450 51.12 -62.90 -32.68
N ASN A 451 50.31 -63.60 -31.89
CA ASN A 451 50.59 -64.98 -31.48
C ASN A 451 50.56 -65.94 -32.67
N GLU A 452 49.53 -65.87 -33.52
CA GLU A 452 49.42 -66.68 -34.75
C GLU A 452 50.62 -66.42 -35.68
N LYS A 453 51.03 -65.15 -35.83
CA LYS A 453 52.22 -64.78 -36.60
C LYS A 453 53.49 -65.39 -36.00
N ALA A 454 53.65 -65.36 -34.68
CA ALA A 454 54.82 -65.94 -34.01
C ALA A 454 54.90 -67.46 -34.22
N GLU A 455 53.77 -68.16 -34.15
CA GLU A 455 53.68 -69.60 -34.44
C GLU A 455 54.06 -69.92 -35.89
N LEU A 456 53.55 -69.15 -36.85
CA LEU A 456 53.90 -69.30 -38.26
C LEU A 456 55.40 -69.06 -38.51
N VAL A 457 55.98 -68.04 -37.88
CA VAL A 457 57.42 -67.74 -37.98
C VAL A 457 58.26 -68.88 -37.41
N ASN A 458 57.90 -69.42 -36.24
CA ASN A 458 58.59 -70.58 -35.66
C ASN A 458 58.50 -71.79 -36.58
N THR A 459 57.30 -72.08 -37.10
CA THR A 459 57.10 -73.19 -38.03
C THR A 459 57.94 -73.02 -39.30
N LEU A 460 58.01 -71.80 -39.85
CA LEU A 460 58.83 -71.49 -41.01
C LEU A 460 60.31 -71.77 -40.72
N ASN A 461 60.83 -71.27 -39.60
CA ASN A 461 62.21 -71.47 -39.17
C ASN A 461 62.54 -72.97 -39.02
N GLU A 462 61.66 -73.76 -38.39
CA GLU A 462 61.83 -75.21 -38.28
C GLU A 462 61.89 -75.90 -39.65
N LYS A 463 61.04 -75.50 -40.59
CA LYS A 463 61.06 -76.03 -41.96
C LYS A 463 62.33 -75.63 -42.70
N GLU A 464 62.81 -74.39 -42.55
CA GLU A 464 64.06 -73.94 -43.14
C GLU A 464 65.27 -74.70 -42.58
N GLU A 465 65.33 -74.94 -41.27
CA GLU A 465 66.38 -75.76 -40.65
C GLU A 465 66.33 -77.21 -41.14
N TYR A 466 65.13 -77.78 -41.26
CA TYR A 466 64.95 -79.11 -41.80
C TYR A 466 65.41 -79.22 -43.26
N ILE A 467 65.06 -78.24 -44.11
CA ILE A 467 65.54 -78.15 -45.50
C ILE A 467 67.07 -78.07 -45.52
N LYS A 468 67.67 -77.17 -44.72
CA LYS A 468 69.14 -77.07 -44.60
C LYS A 468 69.78 -78.39 -44.15
N SER A 469 69.11 -79.17 -43.30
CA SER A 469 69.61 -80.48 -42.87
C SER A 469 69.60 -81.51 -44.00
N ILE A 470 68.56 -81.52 -44.84
CA ILE A 470 68.46 -82.35 -46.04
C ILE A 470 69.54 -81.94 -47.03
N GLU A 471 69.67 -80.65 -47.30
CA GLU A 471 70.68 -80.10 -48.21
C GLU A 471 72.10 -80.47 -47.79
N ASN A 472 72.35 -80.54 -46.48
CA ASN A 472 73.63 -80.92 -45.94
C ASN A 472 73.89 -82.43 -45.85
N SER A 473 72.87 -83.26 -46.09
CA SER A 473 72.98 -84.71 -46.03
C SER A 473 73.87 -85.29 -47.15
N LYS A 474 74.50 -86.44 -46.86
CA LYS A 474 75.35 -87.13 -47.84
C LYS A 474 74.59 -87.55 -49.10
N ALA A 475 73.33 -87.98 -48.94
CA ALA A 475 72.48 -88.41 -50.03
C ALA A 475 72.12 -87.25 -50.97
N TRP A 476 71.77 -86.08 -50.42
CA TRP A 476 71.47 -84.90 -51.24
C TRP A 476 72.70 -84.37 -51.97
N LYS A 477 73.85 -84.29 -51.29
CA LYS A 477 75.14 -83.88 -51.90
C LYS A 477 75.60 -84.83 -53.02
N LEU A 478 75.30 -86.11 -52.92
CA LEU A 478 75.52 -87.10 -53.99
C LEU A 478 74.60 -86.87 -55.18
N ILE A 479 73.31 -86.58 -54.95
CA ILE A 479 72.34 -86.28 -56.02
C ILE A 479 72.67 -84.98 -56.75
N THR A 480 73.11 -83.93 -56.04
CA THR A 480 73.54 -82.67 -56.65
C THR A 480 74.80 -82.86 -57.48
N LYS A 481 75.82 -83.57 -56.96
CA LYS A 481 77.02 -83.94 -57.76
C LYS A 481 76.69 -84.79 -58.97
N ALA A 482 75.75 -85.73 -58.85
CA ALA A 482 75.30 -86.55 -59.97
C ALA A 482 74.58 -85.72 -61.05
N ARG A 483 73.78 -84.71 -60.65
CA ARG A 483 73.17 -83.74 -61.57
C ARG A 483 74.19 -82.86 -62.27
N GLU A 484 75.18 -82.33 -61.56
CA GLU A 484 76.27 -81.53 -62.14
C GLU A 484 77.08 -82.31 -63.19
N LEU A 485 77.22 -83.63 -63.00
CA LEU A 485 77.91 -84.53 -63.95
C LEU A 485 77.03 -84.97 -65.14
N THR A 486 75.70 -84.92 -65.01
CA THR A 486 74.76 -85.44 -66.03
C THR A 486 74.04 -84.35 -66.83
N GLY A 487 74.20 -83.08 -66.47
CA GLY A 487 73.74 -81.93 -67.26
C GLY A 487 72.21 -81.85 -67.45
N LYS A 488 71.43 -82.36 -66.48
CA LYS A 488 69.97 -82.19 -66.42
C LYS A 488 69.48 -81.60 -65.11
#